data_AF-A0A7Z9H564-F1
#
_entry.id   AF-A0A7Z9H564-F1
#
_cell.length_a   1.000
_cell.length_b   1.000
_cell.length_c   1.000
_cell.angle_alpha   90.00
_cell.angle_beta   90.00
_cell.angle_gamma   90.00
#
_symmetry.space_group_name_H-M   'P 1'
#
loop_
_entity.id
_entity.type
_entity.pdbx_description
1 polymer ?
#
loop_
_entity_poly.entity_id
_entity_poly.type
_entity_poly.pdbx_seq_one_letter_code
_entity_poly.pdbx_strand_id
1 'polypeptide(L)'
;MSVICSECYEDFVYHMNVSADPITCSECMHVGVAPSPADKAKFSAAVAKTRSHLIAAIIPAFLFLGTILFYVSSLNDSGSIEALGSGMHYGLLATLTITFLATMAMAIRYEKNRNEVYF
;
A
#
# COMPACT_ATOMS: atom_id res chain seq x y z
N MET A 1 28.38 -12.81 2.80
CA MET A 1 27.73 -11.97 3.83
C MET A 1 27.31 -12.89 4.96
N SER A 2 27.80 -12.65 6.18
CA SER A 2 27.38 -13.39 7.38
C SER A 2 25.93 -13.01 7.71
N VAL A 3 25.11 -14.02 8.05
CA VAL A 3 23.71 -13.83 8.47
C VAL A 3 23.69 -13.88 9.99
N ILE A 4 23.15 -12.84 10.63
CA ILE A 4 23.08 -12.69 12.09
C ILE A 4 21.64 -12.97 12.57
N CYS A 5 21.46 -13.63 13.72
CA CYS A 5 20.15 -14.01 14.26
C CYS A 5 19.35 -12.77 14.73
N SER A 6 18.02 -12.81 14.66
CA SER A 6 17.14 -11.71 15.13
C SER A 6 17.28 -11.42 16.63
N GLU A 7 17.62 -12.43 17.44
CA GLU A 7 17.93 -12.25 18.86
C GLU A 7 19.21 -11.43 19.10
N CYS A 8 20.14 -11.41 18.14
CA CYS A 8 21.33 -10.55 18.19
C CYS A 8 21.09 -9.16 17.58
N TYR A 9 19.98 -8.93 16.89
CA TYR A 9 19.72 -7.70 16.15
C TYR A 9 18.49 -6.91 16.63
N GLU A 10 17.85 -7.33 17.74
CA GLU A 10 16.66 -6.73 18.36
C GLU A 10 15.45 -6.49 17.44
N ASP A 11 15.48 -6.98 16.20
CA ASP A 11 14.40 -6.80 15.25
C ASP A 11 14.32 -7.97 14.26
N PHE A 12 13.11 -8.13 13.70
CA PHE A 12 12.67 -9.15 12.72
C PHE A 12 12.24 -10.52 13.28
N VAL A 13 10.93 -10.71 13.37
CA VAL A 13 10.28 -12.00 13.63
C VAL A 13 10.12 -12.76 12.30
N TYR A 14 10.96 -13.76 12.04
CA TYR A 14 10.69 -14.76 11.02
C TYR A 14 9.72 -15.81 11.58
N HIS A 15 8.50 -15.87 11.04
CA HIS A 15 7.55 -16.94 11.36
C HIS A 15 8.14 -18.30 10.94
N MET A 16 8.56 -19.09 11.92
CA MET A 16 9.13 -20.42 11.75
C MET A 16 8.04 -21.44 11.42
N ASN A 17 7.79 -21.67 10.14
CA ASN A 17 7.04 -22.85 9.66
C ASN A 17 7.44 -23.20 8.22
N VAL A 18 8.73 -23.10 7.90
CA VAL A 18 9.24 -23.36 6.56
C VAL A 18 10.52 -24.18 6.62
N SER A 19 10.56 -25.20 5.76
CA SER A 19 11.60 -26.22 5.67
C SER A 19 12.65 -25.79 4.65
N ALA A 20 13.85 -25.47 5.11
CA ALA A 20 15.07 -25.39 4.29
C ALA A 20 16.33 -25.41 5.18
N ASP A 21 17.50 -25.32 4.56
CA ASP A 21 18.82 -25.56 5.17
C ASP A 21 19.04 -24.76 6.48
N PRO A 22 19.61 -25.40 7.51
CA PRO A 22 19.90 -24.72 8.77
C PRO A 22 20.99 -23.66 8.56
N ILE A 23 20.71 -22.41 8.97
CA ILE A 23 21.69 -21.33 9.03
C ILE A 23 22.08 -21.16 10.49
N THR A 24 23.37 -21.17 10.77
CA THR A 24 23.90 -20.89 12.11
C THR A 24 24.38 -19.45 12.17
N CYS A 25 23.92 -18.71 13.18
CA CYS A 25 24.45 -17.38 13.44
C CYS A 25 25.90 -17.46 13.96
N SER A 26 26.79 -16.63 13.42
CA SER A 26 28.20 -16.60 13.82
C SER A 26 28.45 -16.02 15.22
N GLU A 27 27.49 -15.29 15.80
CA GLU A 27 27.62 -14.62 17.10
C GLU A 27 26.94 -15.42 18.22
N CYS A 28 25.63 -15.72 18.07
CA CYS A 28 24.83 -16.41 19.09
C CYS A 28 24.85 -17.94 18.95
N MET A 29 25.37 -18.49 17.84
CA MET A 29 25.31 -19.92 17.49
C MET A 29 23.89 -20.50 17.40
N HIS A 30 22.84 -19.68 17.38
CA HIS A 30 21.48 -20.16 17.14
C HIS A 30 21.32 -20.66 15.71
N VAL A 31 20.59 -21.77 15.61
CA VAL A 31 20.25 -22.42 14.35
C VAL A 31 18.88 -21.94 13.93
N GLY A 32 18.85 -21.10 12.89
CA GLY A 32 17.64 -20.72 12.18
C GLY A 32 17.47 -21.58 10.93
N VAL A 33 16.36 -21.38 10.23
CA VAL A 33 16.08 -22.03 8.95
C VAL A 33 16.09 -20.98 7.85
N ALA A 34 16.88 -21.21 6.79
CA ALA A 34 16.85 -20.37 5.60
C ALA A 34 15.46 -20.45 4.95
N PRO A 35 14.90 -19.36 4.41
CA PRO A 35 13.71 -19.44 3.58
C PRO A 35 14.01 -20.24 2.30
N SER A 36 13.17 -21.22 1.96
CA SER A 36 13.31 -21.97 0.72
C SER A 36 13.13 -21.06 -0.50
N PRO A 37 13.61 -21.44 -1.70
CA PRO A 37 13.32 -20.70 -2.93
C PRO A 37 11.82 -20.50 -3.18
N ALA A 38 10.99 -21.47 -2.78
CA ALA A 38 9.53 -21.37 -2.88
C ALA A 38 8.96 -20.29 -1.95
N ASP A 39 9.52 -20.13 -0.76
CA ASP A 39 9.06 -19.13 0.20
C ASP A 39 9.53 -17.73 -0.19
N LYS A 40 10.75 -17.60 -0.72
CA LYS A 40 11.21 -16.35 -1.36
C LYS A 40 10.32 -15.95 -2.53
N ALA A 41 9.80 -16.90 -3.31
CA ALA A 41 8.87 -16.63 -4.41
C ALA A 41 7.46 -16.22 -3.92
N LYS A 42 6.92 -16.88 -2.89
CA LYS A 42 5.65 -16.47 -2.25
C LYS A 42 5.77 -15.06 -1.69
N PHE A 43 6.91 -14.78 -1.07
CA PHE A 43 7.22 -13.50 -0.50
C PHE A 43 7.27 -12.38 -1.55
N SER A 44 8.03 -12.57 -2.63
CA SER A 44 8.13 -11.59 -3.71
C SER A 44 6.77 -11.33 -4.37
N ALA A 45 5.94 -12.38 -4.53
CA ALA A 45 4.57 -12.26 -5.00
C ALA A 45 3.68 -11.45 -4.02
N ALA A 46 3.83 -11.65 -2.72
CA ALA A 46 3.09 -10.91 -1.69
C ALA A 46 3.48 -9.41 -1.68
N VAL A 47 4.77 -9.10 -1.85
CA VAL A 47 5.26 -7.71 -1.98
C VAL A 47 4.74 -7.06 -3.27
N ALA A 48 4.81 -7.77 -4.40
CA ALA A 48 4.29 -7.28 -5.68
C ALA A 48 2.78 -6.99 -5.61
N LYS A 49 2.01 -7.86 -4.94
CA LYS A 49 0.57 -7.67 -4.70
C LYS A 49 0.29 -6.47 -3.81
N THR A 50 1.11 -6.26 -2.77
CA THR A 50 1.01 -5.09 -1.88
C THR A 50 1.24 -3.80 -2.66
N ARG A 51 2.27 -3.76 -3.53
CA ARG A 51 2.55 -2.62 -4.40
C ARG A 51 1.42 -2.34 -5.40
N SER A 52 0.85 -3.38 -6.00
CA SER A 52 -0.30 -3.25 -6.90
C SER A 52 -1.52 -2.64 -6.19
N HIS A 53 -1.82 -3.10 -4.97
CA HIS A 53 -2.91 -2.54 -4.18
C HIS A 53 -2.64 -1.10 -3.72
N LEU A 54 -1.39 -0.75 -3.40
CA LEU A 54 -1.01 0.62 -3.09
C LEU A 54 -1.26 1.55 -4.28
N ILE A 55 -0.80 1.16 -5.48
CA ILE A 55 -1.03 1.93 -6.71
C ILE A 55 -2.54 2.08 -6.97
N ALA A 56 -3.31 1.01 -6.79
CA ALA A 56 -4.76 1.03 -6.95
C ALA A 56 -5.47 1.97 -5.95
N ALA A 57 -4.91 2.20 -4.76
CA ALA A 57 -5.42 3.17 -3.80
C ALA A 57 -4.99 4.61 -4.11
N ILE A 58 -3.80 4.79 -4.65
CA ILE A 58 -3.23 6.10 -4.97
C ILE A 58 -3.94 6.78 -6.16
N ILE A 59 -4.26 6.03 -7.21
CA ILE A 59 -4.90 6.58 -8.42
C ILE A 59 -6.22 7.33 -8.11
N PRO A 60 -7.22 6.72 -7.45
CA PRO A 60 -8.46 7.43 -7.12
C PRO A 60 -8.24 8.58 -6.14
N ALA A 61 -7.23 8.51 -5.26
CA ALA A 61 -6.89 9.61 -4.36
C ALA A 61 -6.40 10.85 -5.11
N PHE A 62 -5.55 10.65 -6.13
CA PHE A 62 -5.11 11.75 -7.01
C PHE A 62 -6.26 12.30 -7.84
N LEU A 63 -7.15 11.46 -8.35
CA LEU A 63 -8.34 11.91 -9.08
C LEU A 63 -9.27 12.72 -8.18
N PHE A 64 -9.47 12.29 -6.93
CA PHE A 64 -10.24 13.02 -5.93
C PHE A 64 -9.63 14.41 -5.68
N LEU A 65 -8.34 14.47 -5.37
CA LEU A 65 -7.64 15.73 -5.13
C LEU A 65 -7.67 16.65 -6.37
N GLY A 66 -7.41 16.11 -7.55
CA GLY A 66 -7.47 16.85 -8.81
C GLY A 66 -8.86 17.41 -9.09
N THR A 67 -9.92 16.64 -8.79
CA THR A 67 -11.31 17.08 -8.94
C THR A 67 -11.64 18.19 -7.94
N ILE A 68 -11.16 18.13 -6.70
CA ILE A 68 -11.32 19.23 -5.72
C ILE A 68 -10.68 20.51 -6.25
N LEU A 69 -9.41 20.43 -6.67
CA LEU A 69 -8.68 21.59 -7.17
C LEU A 69 -9.36 22.20 -8.39
N PHE A 70 -9.77 21.36 -9.34
CA PHE A 70 -10.51 21.80 -10.51
C PHE A 70 -11.84 22.45 -10.15
N TYR A 71 -12.58 21.87 -9.21
CA TYR A 71 -13.88 22.39 -8.79
C TYR A 71 -13.74 23.76 -8.08
N VAL A 72 -12.76 23.91 -7.19
CA VAL A 72 -12.46 25.19 -6.53
C VAL A 72 -12.02 26.25 -7.53
N SER A 73 -11.13 25.90 -8.47
CA SER A 73 -10.71 26.81 -9.55
C SER A 73 -11.91 27.25 -10.39
N SER A 74 -12.75 26.30 -10.80
CA SER A 74 -13.91 26.60 -11.64
C SER A 74 -14.94 27.49 -10.93
N LEU A 75 -15.15 27.27 -9.63
CA LEU A 75 -15.99 28.14 -8.80
C LEU A 75 -15.41 29.54 -8.67
N ASN A 76 -14.09 29.64 -8.45
CA ASN A 76 -13.41 30.93 -8.36
C ASN A 76 -13.52 31.71 -9.68
N ASP A 77 -13.34 31.04 -10.81
CA ASP A 77 -13.42 31.66 -12.14
C ASP A 77 -14.86 32.04 -12.51
N SER A 78 -15.85 31.26 -12.09
CA SER A 78 -17.28 31.52 -12.35
C SER A 78 -17.88 32.56 -11.41
N GLY A 79 -17.29 32.76 -10.22
CA GLY A 79 -17.76 33.71 -9.20
C GLY A 79 -18.99 33.27 -8.40
N SER A 80 -19.77 32.30 -8.88
CA SER A 80 -20.87 31.68 -8.13
C SER A 80 -21.20 30.28 -8.65
N ILE A 81 -21.94 29.50 -7.83
CA ILE A 81 -22.43 28.17 -8.22
C ILE A 81 -23.45 28.27 -9.37
N GLU A 82 -24.26 29.33 -9.40
CA GLU A 82 -25.26 29.55 -10.43
C GLU A 82 -24.60 29.80 -11.80
N ALA A 83 -23.54 30.61 -11.81
CA ALA A 83 -22.75 30.89 -13.02
C ALA A 83 -21.96 29.67 -13.51
N LEU A 84 -21.50 28.82 -12.60
CA LEU A 84 -20.85 27.54 -12.93
C LEU A 84 -21.80 26.57 -13.65
N GLY A 85 -23.11 26.70 -13.39
CA GLY A 85 -24.14 25.84 -13.95
C GLY A 85 -24.34 24.54 -13.16
N SER A 86 -25.60 24.15 -13.02
CA SER A 86 -26.01 22.99 -12.22
C SER A 86 -25.38 21.68 -12.68
N GLY A 87 -25.27 21.46 -14.00
CA GLY A 87 -24.68 20.25 -14.57
C GLY A 87 -23.22 20.06 -14.15
N MET A 88 -22.41 21.13 -14.21
CA MET A 88 -21.01 21.08 -13.82
C MET A 88 -20.86 20.95 -12.31
N HIS A 89 -21.64 21.71 -11.53
CA HIS A 89 -21.66 21.62 -10.07
C HIS A 89 -21.98 20.19 -9.58
N TYR A 90 -23.13 19.64 -9.98
CA TYR A 90 -23.55 18.30 -9.54
C TYR A 90 -22.69 17.19 -10.15
N GLY A 91 -22.18 17.35 -11.38
CA GLY A 91 -21.27 16.41 -12.01
C GLY A 91 -19.93 16.29 -11.27
N LEU A 92 -19.37 17.43 -10.83
CA LEU A 92 -18.14 17.44 -10.02
C LEU A 92 -18.38 16.88 -8.62
N LEU A 93 -19.50 17.21 -7.97
CA LEU A 93 -19.87 16.61 -6.67
C LEU A 93 -20.05 15.10 -6.75
N ALA A 94 -20.69 14.59 -7.80
CA ALA A 94 -20.83 13.14 -8.02
C ALA A 94 -19.46 12.49 -8.23
N THR A 95 -18.59 13.09 -9.04
CA THR A 95 -17.22 12.60 -9.27
C THR A 95 -16.41 12.57 -7.97
N LEU A 96 -16.50 13.62 -7.14
CA LEU A 96 -15.86 13.67 -5.83
C LEU A 96 -16.35 12.54 -4.91
N THR A 97 -17.65 12.32 -4.88
CA THR A 97 -18.25 11.26 -4.05
C THR A 97 -17.76 9.88 -4.50
N ILE A 98 -17.77 9.60 -5.81
CA ILE A 98 -17.34 8.31 -6.36
C ILE A 98 -15.84 8.08 -6.12
N THR A 99 -15.00 9.08 -6.40
CA THR A 99 -13.55 8.96 -6.23
C THR A 99 -13.15 8.85 -4.76
N PHE A 100 -13.86 9.52 -3.84
CA PHE A 100 -13.68 9.33 -2.41
C PHE A 100 -14.01 7.89 -1.96
N LEU A 101 -15.17 7.38 -2.34
CA LEU A 101 -15.57 6.00 -2.01
C LEU A 101 -14.63 4.97 -2.61
N ALA A 102 -14.18 5.17 -3.86
CA ALA A 102 -13.19 4.32 -4.50
C ALA A 102 -11.85 4.35 -3.75
N THR A 103 -11.39 5.54 -3.32
CA THR A 103 -10.18 5.69 -2.52
C THR A 103 -10.29 4.92 -1.21
N MET A 104 -11.41 5.07 -0.48
CA MET A 104 -11.66 4.33 0.76
C MET A 104 -11.68 2.82 0.55
N ALA A 105 -12.39 2.33 -0.47
CA ALA A 105 -12.46 0.90 -0.76
C ALA A 105 -11.07 0.31 -1.09
N MET A 106 -10.26 1.03 -1.88
CA MET A 106 -8.92 0.58 -2.26
C MET A 106 -7.92 0.73 -1.11
N ALA A 107 -8.02 1.76 -0.28
CA ALA A 107 -7.21 1.91 0.93
C ALA A 107 -7.48 0.77 1.93
N ILE A 108 -8.75 0.42 2.17
CA ILE A 108 -9.11 -0.73 3.01
C ILE A 108 -8.52 -2.03 2.43
N ARG A 109 -8.58 -2.20 1.11
CA ARG A 109 -8.00 -3.37 0.44
C ARG A 109 -6.48 -3.40 0.56
N TYR A 110 -5.81 -2.26 0.45
CA TYR A 110 -4.38 -2.13 0.67
C TYR A 110 -4.00 -2.53 2.10
N GLU A 111 -4.65 -1.93 3.11
CA GLU A 111 -4.41 -2.23 4.53
C GLU A 111 -4.59 -3.72 4.84
N LYS A 112 -5.68 -4.34 4.35
CA LYS A 112 -5.92 -5.79 4.51
C LYS A 112 -4.86 -6.69 3.87
N ASN A 113 -4.13 -6.19 2.89
CA ASN A 113 -3.11 -6.95 2.17
C ASN A 113 -1.69 -6.41 2.44
N ARG A 114 -1.52 -5.49 3.39
CA ARG A 114 -0.24 -4.92 3.75
C ARG A 114 0.57 -6.01 4.44
N ASN A 115 1.53 -6.56 3.72
CA ASN A 115 2.54 -7.42 4.30
C ASN A 115 3.70 -6.52 4.70
N GLU A 116 3.77 -6.17 5.99
CA GLU A 116 4.96 -5.53 6.54
C GLU A 116 6.04 -6.59 6.63
N VAL A 117 7.03 -6.46 5.77
CA VAL A 117 8.20 -7.31 5.87
C VAL A 117 9.37 -6.40 6.13
N TYR A 118 9.75 -6.51 7.38
CA TYR A 118 10.93 -5.96 7.98
C TYR A 118 12.09 -6.92 7.55
N PHE A 119 13.13 -6.40 6.88
CA PHE A 119 14.39 -7.11 6.53
C PHE A 119 15.53 -6.73 7.46
#